data_AF-A0A2V2EUR5-F1
#
_entry.id   AF-A0A2V2EUR5-F1
#
_cell.length_a   1.000
_cell.length_b   1.000
_cell.length_c   1.000
_cell.angle_alpha   90.00
_cell.angle_beta   90.00
_cell.angle_gamma   90.00
#
_symmetry.space_group_name_H-M   'P 1'
#
loop_
_entity.id
_entity.type
_entity.pdbx_description
1 polymer ?
#
loop_
_entity_poly.entity_id
_entity_poly.type
_entity_poly.pdbx_seq_one_letter_code
_entity_poly.pdbx_strand_id
1 'polypeptide(L)'
;MQYLSPLVPQRADPYLYKFNKKYYFTATCPEYDHIELRCADTINGIATATPRTIWVRHNTGKMASHIWAPEIHYIMGKWVIYFAAGELPGIWEIRPYALICEGDDPMEDSWVEAGMMQAAEGDPYSFTDFSL
;
A
#
# COMPACT_ATOMS: atom_id res chain seq x y z
N MET A 1 12.47 -12.35 23.28
CA MET A 1 12.28 -12.82 21.89
C MET A 1 13.18 -11.98 21.01
N GLN A 2 13.90 -12.58 20.05
CA GLN A 2 14.81 -11.86 19.14
C GLN A 2 14.15 -11.71 17.78
N TYR A 3 14.18 -10.50 17.22
CA TYR A 3 13.64 -10.21 15.89
C TYR A 3 14.73 -10.28 14.83
N LEU A 4 14.35 -10.72 13.63
CA LEU A 4 15.25 -10.69 12.48
C LEU A 4 15.50 -9.24 12.05
N SER A 5 16.75 -8.92 11.75
CA SER A 5 17.18 -7.63 11.24
C SER A 5 18.30 -7.83 10.21
N PRO A 6 18.08 -7.50 8.92
CA PRO A 6 16.82 -6.99 8.35
C PRO A 6 15.69 -8.04 8.38
N LEU A 7 14.44 -7.59 8.52
CA LEU A 7 13.27 -8.49 8.47
C LEU A 7 12.96 -8.91 7.03
N VAL A 8 12.81 -7.93 6.14
CA VAL A 8 12.68 -8.14 4.69
C VAL A 8 13.69 -7.22 4.00
N PRO A 9 14.77 -7.75 3.40
CA PRO A 9 15.73 -6.93 2.66
C PRO A 9 15.06 -6.22 1.47
N GLN A 10 15.61 -5.06 1.07
CA GLN A 10 15.16 -4.30 -0.10
C GLN A 10 13.66 -3.95 -0.06
N ARG A 11 13.18 -3.55 1.11
CA ARG A 11 11.84 -3.01 1.32
C ARG A 11 11.98 -1.71 2.10
N ALA A 12 11.61 -0.60 1.46
CA ALA A 12 11.57 0.72 2.09
C ALA A 12 10.15 1.01 2.60
N ASP A 13 10.01 1.99 3.48
CA ASP A 13 8.72 2.42 4.02
C ASP A 13 7.87 1.26 4.56
N PRO A 14 8.41 0.40 5.45
CA PRO A 14 7.73 -0.81 5.88
C PRO A 14 6.51 -0.47 6.74
N TYR A 15 5.35 -1.02 6.36
CA TYR A 15 4.13 -0.98 7.16
C TYR A 15 3.74 -2.39 7.60
N LEU A 16 3.50 -2.56 8.91
CA LEU A 16 3.09 -3.83 9.50
C LEU A 16 1.78 -3.66 10.27
N TYR A 17 0.72 -4.32 9.83
CA TYR A 17 -0.59 -4.30 10.46
C TYR A 17 -0.89 -5.64 11.14
N LYS A 18 -1.35 -5.61 12.40
CA LYS A 18 -1.77 -6.82 13.10
C LYS A 18 -3.29 -6.92 13.12
N PHE A 19 -3.83 -8.01 12.60
CA PHE A 19 -5.26 -8.29 12.58
C PHE A 19 -5.54 -9.77 12.78
N ASN A 20 -6.52 -10.10 13.63
CA ASN A 20 -6.91 -11.49 13.92
C ASN A 20 -5.74 -12.47 14.12
N LYS A 21 -4.74 -12.04 14.92
CA LYS A 21 -3.51 -12.78 15.26
C LYS A 21 -2.52 -12.99 14.10
N LYS A 22 -2.78 -12.45 12.92
CA LYS A 22 -1.86 -12.40 11.79
C LYS A 22 -1.23 -11.03 11.65
N TYR A 23 -0.07 -10.99 10.99
CA TYR A 23 0.63 -9.79 10.59
C TYR A 23 0.57 -9.66 9.08
N TYR A 24 0.16 -8.50 8.60
CA TYR A 24 0.13 -8.11 7.20
C TYR A 24 1.22 -7.09 6.97
N PHE A 25 2.11 -7.35 6.03
CA PHE A 25 3.26 -6.52 5.72
C PHE A 25 3.19 -6.04 4.28
N THR A 26 3.35 -4.74 4.10
CA THR A 26 3.54 -4.12 2.79
C THR A 26 4.63 -3.05 2.93
N ALA A 27 5.24 -2.69 1.81
CA ALA A 27 6.38 -1.80 1.75
C ALA A 27 6.59 -1.35 0.31
N THR A 28 7.40 -0.30 0.13
CA THR A 28 7.86 0.12 -1.18
C THR A 28 8.83 -0.91 -1.76
N CYS A 29 8.50 -1.45 -2.94
CA CYS A 29 9.39 -2.28 -3.74
C CYS A 29 10.42 -1.42 -4.50
N PRO A 30 11.66 -1.90 -4.71
CA PRO A 30 12.71 -1.13 -5.40
C PRO A 30 12.36 -0.67 -6.82
N GLU A 31 11.45 -1.38 -7.49
CA GLU A 31 10.97 -1.09 -8.83
C GLU A 31 9.94 0.06 -8.86
N TYR A 32 9.35 0.41 -7.71
CA TYR A 32 8.32 1.44 -7.57
C TYR A 32 7.12 1.29 -8.53
N ASP A 33 6.73 0.05 -8.84
CA ASP A 33 5.73 -0.23 -9.88
C ASP A 33 4.55 -1.11 -9.45
N HIS A 34 4.55 -1.61 -8.23
CA HIS A 34 3.47 -2.45 -7.71
C HIS A 34 3.38 -2.39 -6.19
N ILE A 35 2.27 -2.91 -5.66
CA ILE A 35 2.06 -3.11 -4.23
C ILE A 35 2.06 -4.62 -3.96
N GLU A 36 2.93 -5.06 -3.06
CA GLU A 36 2.94 -6.44 -2.55
C GLU A 36 2.40 -6.51 -1.12
N LEU A 37 1.77 -7.64 -0.80
CA LEU A 37 1.31 -7.97 0.55
C LEU A 37 1.89 -9.32 0.97
N ARG A 38 2.39 -9.39 2.21
CA ARG A 38 2.80 -10.64 2.86
C ARG A 38 1.96 -10.84 4.12
N CYS A 39 1.68 -12.09 4.46
CA CYS A 39 0.96 -12.43 5.67
C CYS A 39 1.66 -13.56 6.44
N ALA A 40 1.79 -13.42 7.76
CA ALA A 40 2.32 -14.47 8.63
C ALA A 40 1.74 -14.39 10.06
N ASP A 41 1.82 -15.49 10.80
CA ASP A 41 1.34 -15.54 12.19
C ASP A 41 2.29 -14.84 13.19
N THR A 42 3.54 -14.57 12.77
CA THR A 42 4.55 -13.89 13.58
C THR A 42 5.32 -12.86 12.76
N ILE A 43 5.90 -11.85 13.42
CA ILE A 43 6.74 -10.84 12.77
C ILE A 43 7.88 -11.52 12.00
N ASN A 44 8.64 -12.43 12.63
CA ASN A 44 9.74 -13.13 11.97
C ASN A 44 9.26 -14.02 10.79
N GLY A 45 8.02 -14.51 10.83
CA GLY A 45 7.43 -15.27 9.73
C GLY A 45 7.28 -14.47 8.43
N ILE A 46 7.21 -13.13 8.51
CA ILE A 46 7.16 -12.25 7.33
C ILE A 46 8.41 -12.40 6.46
N ALA A 47 9.57 -12.72 7.07
CA ALA A 47 10.83 -12.88 6.34
C ALA A 47 10.76 -13.99 5.29
N THR A 48 9.95 -15.03 5.51
CA THR A 48 9.79 -16.18 4.60
C THR A 48 8.38 -16.30 4.01
N ALA A 49 7.46 -15.40 4.35
CA ALA A 49 6.12 -15.37 3.77
C ALA A 49 6.20 -15.01 2.29
N THR A 50 5.49 -15.78 1.45
CA THR A 50 5.39 -15.53 0.01
C THR A 50 4.67 -14.19 -0.23
N PRO A 51 5.29 -13.24 -0.95
CA PRO A 51 4.60 -12.00 -1.33
C PRO A 51 3.54 -12.28 -2.40
N ARG A 52 2.42 -11.59 -2.29
CA ARG A 52 1.40 -11.49 -3.34
C ARG A 52 1.41 -10.08 -3.89
N THR A 53 1.62 -9.91 -5.19
CA THR A 53 1.34 -8.64 -5.87
C THR A 53 -0.19 -8.46 -5.94
N ILE A 54 -0.70 -7.41 -5.32
CA ILE A 54 -2.15 -7.15 -5.24
C ILE A 54 -2.62 -6.05 -6.20
N TRP A 55 -1.70 -5.20 -6.66
CA TRP A 55 -1.97 -4.13 -7.61
C TRP A 55 -0.68 -3.71 -8.31
N VAL A 56 -0.79 -3.29 -9.57
CA VAL A 56 0.33 -2.88 -10.43
C VAL A 56 0.00 -1.52 -11.04
N ARG A 57 1.01 -0.65 -11.17
CA ARG A 57 0.88 0.67 -11.77
C ARG A 57 0.23 0.63 -13.16
N HIS A 58 -0.43 1.72 -13.51
CA HIS A 58 -0.98 1.91 -14.84
C HIS A 58 0.14 2.11 -15.88
N ASN A 59 -0.19 1.90 -17.14
CA ASN A 59 0.73 2.16 -18.26
C ASN A 59 0.78 3.65 -18.65
N THR A 60 -0.28 4.41 -18.34
CA THR A 60 -0.44 5.83 -18.73
C THR A 60 -1.35 6.54 -17.72
N GLY A 61 -1.27 7.87 -17.63
CA GLY A 61 -2.16 8.66 -16.78
C GLY A 61 -1.80 8.56 -15.30
N LYS A 62 -2.79 8.76 -14.42
CA LYS A 62 -2.61 8.69 -12.96
C LYS A 62 -2.20 7.29 -12.52
N MET A 63 -1.51 7.20 -11.37
CA MET A 63 -1.07 5.93 -10.79
C MET A 63 -0.13 5.13 -11.71
N ALA A 64 0.62 5.80 -12.59
CA ALA A 64 1.45 5.17 -13.61
C ALA A 64 2.96 5.23 -13.33
N SER A 65 3.38 5.86 -12.23
CA SER A 65 4.79 5.94 -11.82
C SER A 65 4.93 6.09 -10.30
N HIS A 66 6.10 5.78 -9.75
CA HIS A 66 6.47 6.07 -8.36
C HIS A 66 5.46 5.55 -7.32
N ILE A 67 5.20 4.24 -7.33
CA ILE A 67 4.31 3.60 -6.35
C ILE A 67 5.02 3.48 -5.02
N TRP A 68 4.59 4.30 -4.05
CA TRP A 68 5.32 4.53 -2.80
C TRP A 68 4.47 4.31 -1.55
N ALA A 69 5.17 3.85 -0.51
CA ALA A 69 4.76 3.79 0.89
C ALA A 69 3.32 3.27 1.09
N PRO A 70 2.99 2.06 0.60
CA PRO A 70 1.70 1.47 0.85
C PRO A 70 1.50 1.21 2.36
N GLU A 71 0.30 1.49 2.87
CA GLU A 71 -0.11 1.13 4.23
C GLU A 71 -1.44 0.38 4.18
N ILE A 72 -1.52 -0.77 4.85
CA ILE A 72 -2.74 -1.58 4.92
C ILE A 72 -3.49 -1.36 6.24
N HIS A 73 -4.80 -1.13 6.13
CA HIS A 73 -5.68 -0.87 7.26
C HIS A 73 -6.97 -1.69 7.15
N TYR A 74 -7.60 -2.02 8.27
CA TYR A 74 -8.96 -2.54 8.31
C TYR A 74 -9.90 -1.49 8.91
N ILE A 75 -10.74 -0.88 8.08
CA ILE A 75 -11.55 0.29 8.40
C ILE A 75 -13.00 -0.01 8.05
N MET A 76 -13.91 0.13 9.02
CA MET A 76 -15.36 -0.04 8.81
C MET A 76 -15.74 -1.35 8.11
N GLY A 77 -15.04 -2.44 8.44
CA GLY A 77 -15.31 -3.76 7.86
C GLY A 77 -14.65 -4.03 6.51
N LYS A 78 -13.78 -3.14 6.02
CA LYS A 78 -13.09 -3.27 4.74
C LYS A 78 -11.58 -3.14 4.89
N TRP A 79 -10.85 -3.91 4.09
CA TRP A 79 -9.42 -3.70 3.91
C TRP A 79 -9.18 -2.54 2.95
N VAL A 80 -8.33 -1.60 3.37
CA VAL A 80 -7.99 -0.40 2.63
C VAL A 80 -6.47 -0.31 2.57
N ILE A 81 -5.93 -0.01 1.39
CA ILE A 81 -4.52 0.36 1.25
C ILE A 81 -4.42 1.80 0.79
N TYR A 82 -3.71 2.62 1.56
CA TYR A 82 -3.29 3.95 1.14
C TYR A 82 -1.90 3.87 0.54
N PHE A 83 -1.66 4.59 -0.54
CA PHE A 83 -0.34 4.67 -1.18
C PHE A 83 -0.21 5.98 -1.94
N ALA A 84 1.00 6.35 -2.31
CA ALA A 84 1.25 7.48 -3.19
C ALA A 84 1.66 7.01 -4.59
N ALA A 85 1.26 7.76 -5.60
CA ALA A 85 1.69 7.52 -6.97
C ALA A 85 1.75 8.83 -7.78
N GLY A 86 2.66 8.86 -8.75
CA GLY A 86 2.71 9.87 -9.79
C GLY A 86 1.87 9.50 -11.01
N GLU A 87 1.90 10.37 -12.01
CA GLU A 87 1.29 10.15 -13.30
C GLU A 87 2.32 10.13 -14.43
N LEU A 88 1.91 9.66 -15.60
CA LEU A 88 2.68 9.84 -16.82
C LEU A 88 1.99 10.87 -17.73
N PRO A 89 2.71 11.93 -18.16
CA PRO A 89 4.16 12.15 -18.02
C PRO A 89 4.61 12.86 -16.72
N GLY A 90 3.69 13.36 -15.89
CA GLY A 90 3.99 14.12 -14.66
C GLY A 90 4.47 13.25 -13.49
N ILE A 91 5.65 12.64 -13.58
CA ILE A 91 6.11 11.65 -12.58
C ILE A 91 6.27 12.22 -11.16
N TRP A 92 6.39 13.54 -11.02
CA TRP A 92 6.48 14.25 -9.74
C TRP A 92 5.16 14.86 -9.28
N GLU A 93 4.09 14.71 -10.06
CA GLU A 93 2.72 15.02 -9.65
C GLU A 93 2.19 13.90 -8.74
N ILE A 94 2.92 13.65 -7.65
CA ILE A 94 2.61 12.60 -6.69
C ILE A 94 1.35 13.01 -5.93
N ARG A 95 0.37 12.10 -5.87
CA ARG A 95 -0.85 12.25 -5.08
C ARG A 95 -1.14 10.96 -4.30
N PRO A 96 -1.90 11.04 -3.20
CA PRO A 96 -2.31 9.88 -2.44
C PRO A 96 -3.55 9.25 -3.08
N TYR A 97 -3.58 7.92 -3.05
CA TYR A 97 -4.62 7.06 -3.61
C TYR A 97 -5.02 6.00 -2.59
N ALA A 98 -6.19 5.40 -2.80
CA ALA A 98 -6.65 4.28 -2.00
C ALA A 98 -7.09 3.09 -2.87
N LEU A 99 -6.78 1.88 -2.40
CA LEU A 99 -7.36 0.64 -2.87
C LEU A 99 -8.30 0.08 -1.80
N ILE A 100 -9.39 -0.55 -2.21
CA ILE A 100 -10.33 -1.24 -1.32
C ILE A 100 -10.38 -2.71 -1.75
N CYS A 101 -10.23 -3.63 -0.81
CA CYS A 101 -10.43 -5.04 -1.08
C CYS A 101 -11.93 -5.34 -1.22
N GLU A 102 -12.30 -6.10 -2.25
CA GLU A 102 -13.70 -6.42 -2.53
C GLU A 102 -14.26 -7.41 -1.50
N GLY A 103 -13.42 -8.35 -1.02
CA GLY A 103 -13.77 -9.37 -0.05
C GLY A 103 -13.17 -9.16 1.35
N ASP A 104 -13.06 -10.26 2.08
CA ASP A 104 -12.66 -10.30 3.50
C ASP A 104 -11.21 -10.77 3.68
N ASP A 105 -10.64 -11.49 2.71
CA ASP A 105 -9.26 -11.96 2.74
C ASP A 105 -8.38 -11.13 1.78
N PRO A 106 -7.56 -10.20 2.29
CA PRO A 106 -6.73 -9.33 1.47
C PRO A 106 -5.61 -10.10 0.75
N MET A 107 -5.35 -11.35 1.14
CA MET A 107 -4.37 -12.24 0.51
C MET A 107 -4.97 -13.07 -0.63
N GLU A 108 -6.29 -13.14 -0.79
CA GLU A 108 -6.92 -13.94 -1.86
C GLU A 108 -7.88 -13.11 -2.72
N ASP A 109 -8.59 -12.16 -2.14
CA ASP A 109 -9.60 -11.38 -2.84
C ASP A 109 -9.00 -10.26 -3.70
N SER A 110 -9.81 -9.76 -4.63
CA SER A 110 -9.47 -8.67 -5.56
C SER A 110 -9.44 -7.31 -4.86
N TRP A 111 -8.70 -6.37 -5.44
CA TRP A 111 -8.59 -4.98 -4.99
C TRP A 111 -9.07 -4.04 -6.09
N VAL A 112 -9.83 -3.03 -5.70
CA VAL A 112 -10.37 -1.98 -6.59
C VAL A 112 -9.85 -0.61 -6.20
N GLU A 113 -9.66 0.25 -7.18
CA GLU A 113 -9.24 1.63 -6.97
C GLU A 113 -10.40 2.48 -6.44
N ALA A 114 -10.22 3.09 -5.29
CA ALA A 114 -11.12 4.13 -4.77
C ALA A 114 -10.76 5.52 -5.31
N GLY A 115 -9.66 5.63 -6.05
CA GLY A 115 -9.20 6.86 -6.70
C GLY A 115 -8.30 7.72 -5.82
N MET A 116 -8.04 8.94 -6.30
CA MET A 116 -7.22 9.94 -5.63
C MET A 116 -7.95 10.48 -4.40
N MET A 117 -7.28 10.55 -3.25
CA MET A 117 -7.90 11.12 -2.05
C MET A 117 -8.28 12.58 -2.29
N GLN A 118 -9.44 12.96 -1.76
CA GLN A 118 -9.99 14.31 -1.85
C GLN A 118 -10.07 14.94 -0.47
N ALA A 119 -10.00 16.27 -0.42
CA ALA A 119 -10.30 17.00 0.79
C ALA A 119 -11.74 16.70 1.24
N ALA A 120 -11.95 16.70 2.56
CA ALA A 120 -13.31 16.66 3.09
C ALA A 120 -14.07 17.94 2.71
N GLU A 121 -15.40 17.89 2.72
CA GLU A 121 -16.22 19.07 2.46
C GLU A 121 -15.87 20.19 3.47
N GLY A 122 -15.51 21.36 2.95
CA GLY A 122 -15.11 22.52 3.75
C GLY A 122 -13.66 22.52 4.22
N ASP A 123 -12.84 21.54 3.84
CA ASP A 123 -11.40 21.55 4.11
C ASP A 123 -10.65 22.23 2.94
N PRO A 124 -10.05 23.41 3.16
CA PRO A 124 -9.38 24.16 2.10
C PRO A 124 -7.89 23.79 1.95
N TYR A 125 -7.37 22.84 2.74
CA TYR A 125 -5.93 22.59 2.86
C TYR A 125 -5.52 21.19 2.41
N SER A 126 -6.31 20.17 2.76
CA SER A 126 -5.89 18.78 2.47
C SER A 126 -5.81 18.53 0.96
N PHE A 127 -4.70 17.92 0.54
CA PHE A 127 -4.48 17.46 -0.84
C PHE A 127 -4.53 18.56 -1.92
N THR A 128 -4.38 19.84 -1.55
CA THR A 128 -4.37 20.96 -2.50
C THR A 128 -2.99 21.28 -3.08
N ASP A 129 -1.92 20.79 -2.47
CA ASP A 129 -0.52 20.96 -2.90
C ASP A 129 0.23 19.61 -2.85
N PHE A 130 1.55 19.61 -3.00
CA PHE A 130 2.39 18.42 -2.93
C PHE A 130 2.03 17.57 -1.71
N SER A 131 1.59 16.35 -1.97
CA SER A 131 1.18 15.40 -0.94
C SER A 131 2.20 14.27 -0.89
N LEU A 132 3.35 14.59 -0.27
CA LEU A 132 4.18 13.71 0.55
C LEU A 132 5.16 14.55 1.39
#